data_AF-A0A6N9RGN3-F1
#
_entry.id   AF-A0A6N9RGN3-F1
#
_cell.length_a   1.000
_cell.length_b   1.000
_cell.length_c   1.000
_cell.angle_alpha   90.00
_cell.angle_beta   90.00
_cell.angle_gamma   90.00
#
_symmetry.space_group_name_H-M   'P 1'
#
loop_
_entity.id
_entity.type
_entity.pdbx_description
1 polymer ?
#
loop_
_entity_poly.entity_id
_entity_poly.type
_entity_poly.pdbx_seq_one_letter_code
_entity_poly.pdbx_strand_id
1 'polypeptide(L)'
;MSAFESHIQPDGGAFVISLNDVLNSISYTADFGLPKHALCLVQIPLLETLLAWHTLSKPSQETLKRSRLAMVRFVLQGYLCVLDYAKASEIAIKALKDMKDASPSFPDQALMAVLVDDKNRLAYPLPSPAMLSEIEDLTVSPKETNGLRGWTRFSFKDEPDKQQYAELYKRWWNRTGRHTHPLLLWLQREYVFDKFEEEPALAGMDEETPFDFDHILPSAQWANWTGNGGNNRFIDFPLEDAEKKVLDDSGPGYIGNSIGHIHVLDSSENRSWGDASVHDKLEIKNVAKHALIADDQKDNWMAASGADAPRHWDIKRALSFQQVVEQRAFATYQKFYEDLQCGA
;
A
#
# COMPACT_ATOMS: atom_id res chain seq x y z
N MET A 1 -17.88 -19.43 -37.18
CA MET A 1 -17.23 -18.97 -35.93
C MET A 1 -16.60 -17.63 -36.22
N SER A 2 -16.95 -16.61 -35.45
CA SER A 2 -16.30 -15.29 -35.59
C SER A 2 -14.83 -15.40 -35.19
N ALA A 3 -13.96 -14.57 -35.76
CA ALA A 3 -12.53 -14.53 -35.38
C ALA A 3 -12.32 -14.27 -33.87
N PHE A 4 -13.33 -13.69 -33.20
CA PHE A 4 -13.35 -13.48 -31.76
C PHE A 4 -13.57 -14.78 -30.98
N GLU A 5 -14.52 -15.64 -31.40
CA GLU A 5 -14.79 -16.94 -30.76
C GLU A 5 -13.59 -17.88 -30.78
N SER A 6 -12.75 -17.83 -31.83
CA SER A 6 -11.49 -18.58 -31.88
C SER A 6 -10.41 -18.06 -30.92
N HIS A 7 -10.50 -16.80 -30.49
CA HIS A 7 -9.51 -16.20 -29.59
C HIS A 7 -9.83 -16.44 -28.11
N ILE A 8 -11.08 -16.73 -27.75
CA ILE A 8 -11.55 -16.88 -26.36
C ILE A 8 -11.83 -18.34 -25.96
N GLN A 9 -11.31 -19.32 -26.71
CA GLN A 9 -11.50 -20.73 -26.33
C GLN A 9 -10.82 -21.02 -24.97
N PRO A 10 -11.52 -21.68 -24.03
CA PRO A 10 -11.03 -21.94 -22.67
C PRO A 10 -9.65 -22.60 -22.66
N ASP A 11 -9.42 -23.51 -23.62
CA ASP A 11 -8.17 -24.25 -23.77
C ASP A 11 -7.54 -23.93 -25.13
N GLY A 12 -6.73 -22.86 -25.19
CA GLY A 12 -5.88 -22.57 -26.36
C GLY A 12 -6.30 -21.41 -27.26
N GLY A 13 -7.30 -20.62 -26.88
CA GLY A 13 -7.56 -19.33 -27.53
C GLY A 13 -6.38 -18.36 -27.35
N ALA A 14 -6.04 -17.60 -28.38
CA ALA A 14 -4.91 -16.67 -28.36
C ALA A 14 -4.96 -15.64 -27.20
N PHE A 15 -6.17 -15.25 -26.76
CA PHE A 15 -6.36 -14.39 -25.60
C PHE A 15 -6.03 -15.13 -24.30
N VAL A 16 -6.55 -16.35 -24.11
CA VAL A 16 -6.30 -17.15 -22.90
C VAL A 16 -4.81 -17.47 -22.75
N ILE A 17 -4.14 -17.80 -23.85
CA ILE A 17 -2.69 -18.01 -23.86
C ILE A 17 -1.97 -16.73 -23.41
N SER A 18 -2.28 -15.59 -24.02
CA SER A 18 -1.66 -14.30 -23.66
C SER A 18 -1.92 -13.91 -22.20
N LEU A 19 -3.14 -14.15 -21.71
CA LEU A 19 -3.53 -13.89 -20.34
C LEU A 19 -2.72 -14.77 -19.38
N ASN A 20 -2.63 -16.07 -19.65
CA ASN A 20 -1.85 -16.99 -18.83
C ASN A 20 -0.37 -16.61 -18.84
N ASP A 21 0.21 -16.28 -20.00
CA ASP A 21 1.61 -15.85 -20.10
C ASP A 21 1.86 -14.58 -19.27
N VAL A 22 0.98 -13.57 -19.36
CA VAL A 22 1.09 -12.33 -18.59
C VAL A 22 0.93 -12.58 -17.10
N LEU A 23 -0.12 -13.31 -16.68
CA LEU A 23 -0.38 -13.60 -15.27
C LEU A 23 0.75 -14.43 -14.66
N ASN A 24 1.19 -15.50 -15.31
CA ASN A 24 2.30 -16.32 -14.84
C ASN A 24 3.62 -15.52 -14.75
N SER A 25 3.83 -14.55 -15.64
CA SER A 25 5.01 -13.70 -15.61
C SER A 25 5.03 -12.77 -14.40
N ILE A 26 3.87 -12.27 -13.96
CA ILE A 26 3.78 -11.36 -12.81
C ILE A 26 3.50 -12.07 -11.47
N SER A 27 3.06 -13.33 -11.49
CA SER A 27 2.85 -14.15 -10.30
C SER A 27 4.11 -14.24 -9.44
N TYR A 28 3.95 -14.36 -8.13
CA TYR A 28 5.06 -14.52 -7.20
C TYR A 28 5.69 -15.89 -7.38
N THR A 29 7.02 -15.89 -7.52
CA THR A 29 7.85 -17.05 -7.20
C THR A 29 8.68 -16.67 -5.99
N ALA A 30 9.32 -17.64 -5.33
CA ALA A 30 10.03 -17.44 -4.05
C ALA A 30 11.04 -16.26 -4.00
N ASP A 31 11.38 -15.65 -5.13
CA ASP A 31 12.16 -14.41 -5.27
C ASP A 31 11.30 -13.13 -5.39
N PHE A 32 10.33 -13.06 -6.31
CA PHE A 32 9.65 -11.82 -6.69
C PHE A 32 8.32 -12.06 -7.43
N GLY A 33 7.45 -11.05 -7.46
CA GLY A 33 6.14 -11.07 -8.15
C GLY A 33 4.95 -10.78 -7.22
N LEU A 34 3.74 -11.10 -7.68
CA LEU A 34 2.47 -10.91 -6.98
C LEU A 34 1.92 -12.25 -6.47
N PRO A 35 1.79 -12.46 -5.15
CA PRO A 35 1.07 -13.63 -4.62
C PRO A 35 -0.35 -13.67 -5.20
N LYS A 36 -0.99 -14.84 -5.26
CA LYS A 36 -2.35 -14.96 -5.86
C LYS A 36 -3.34 -13.97 -5.25
N HIS A 37 -3.29 -13.79 -3.93
CA HIS A 37 -4.16 -12.85 -3.21
C HIS A 37 -3.86 -11.38 -3.53
N ALA A 38 -2.65 -11.05 -3.95
CA ALA A 38 -2.26 -9.71 -4.37
C ALA A 38 -2.71 -9.37 -5.82
N LEU A 39 -3.30 -10.31 -6.57
CA LEU A 39 -3.83 -10.04 -7.91
C LEU A 39 -4.96 -9.01 -7.92
N CYS A 40 -5.61 -8.73 -6.77
CA CYS A 40 -6.55 -7.62 -6.62
C CYS A 40 -5.91 -6.23 -6.88
N LEU A 41 -4.58 -6.12 -6.84
CA LEU A 41 -3.83 -4.93 -7.21
C LEU A 41 -3.78 -4.72 -8.74
N VAL A 42 -4.00 -5.80 -9.51
CA VAL A 42 -4.03 -5.77 -10.97
C VAL A 42 -5.37 -5.20 -11.44
N GLN A 43 -5.44 -3.88 -11.57
CA GLN A 43 -6.61 -3.23 -12.14
C GLN A 43 -6.76 -3.63 -13.60
N ILE A 44 -7.99 -3.96 -14.03
CA ILE A 44 -8.28 -4.45 -15.39
C ILE A 44 -7.65 -3.53 -16.47
N PRO A 45 -7.76 -2.19 -16.41
CA PRO A 45 -7.14 -1.35 -17.45
C PRO A 45 -5.59 -1.41 -17.48
N LEU A 46 -4.95 -1.66 -16.34
CA LEU A 46 -3.49 -1.89 -16.32
C LEU A 46 -3.14 -3.26 -16.92
N LEU A 47 -3.94 -4.30 -16.65
CA LEU A 47 -3.80 -5.61 -17.29
C LEU A 47 -3.97 -5.52 -18.81
N GLU A 48 -4.94 -4.75 -19.29
CA GLU A 48 -5.14 -4.49 -20.72
C GLU A 48 -3.89 -3.90 -21.37
N THR A 49 -3.17 -3.02 -20.67
CA THR A 49 -1.90 -2.47 -21.15
C THR A 49 -0.81 -3.56 -21.28
N LEU A 50 -0.70 -4.46 -20.30
CA LEU A 50 0.23 -5.60 -20.37
C LEU A 50 -0.13 -6.55 -21.52
N LEU A 51 -1.41 -6.86 -21.69
CA LEU A 51 -1.92 -7.72 -22.77
C LEU A 51 -1.72 -7.08 -24.15
N ALA A 52 -1.90 -5.77 -24.26
CA ALA A 52 -1.63 -5.03 -25.48
C ALA A 52 -0.15 -5.09 -25.86
N TRP A 53 0.77 -4.88 -24.90
CA TRP A 53 2.20 -5.05 -25.14
C TRP A 53 2.53 -6.48 -25.56
N HIS A 54 1.99 -7.50 -24.86
CA HIS A 54 2.19 -8.90 -25.21
C HIS A 54 1.78 -9.20 -26.65
N THR A 55 0.61 -8.70 -27.05
CA THR A 55 0.04 -8.87 -28.40
C THR A 55 0.86 -8.17 -29.48
N LEU A 56 1.31 -6.94 -29.20
CA LEU A 56 2.06 -6.11 -30.15
C LEU A 56 3.49 -6.60 -30.34
N SER A 57 4.14 -7.03 -29.27
CA SER A 57 5.57 -7.37 -29.23
C SER A 57 5.84 -8.86 -29.42
N LYS A 58 4.86 -9.72 -29.13
CA LYS A 58 4.98 -11.20 -29.14
C LYS A 58 6.26 -11.67 -28.45
N PRO A 59 6.46 -11.32 -27.16
CA PRO A 59 7.71 -11.55 -26.47
C PRO A 59 8.04 -13.04 -26.38
N SER A 60 9.32 -13.38 -26.53
CA SER A 60 9.80 -14.72 -26.15
C SER A 60 9.70 -14.93 -24.63
N GLN A 61 9.77 -16.18 -24.16
CA GLN A 61 9.83 -16.50 -22.74
C GLN A 61 11.02 -15.80 -22.02
N GLU A 62 12.15 -15.64 -22.71
CA GLU A 62 13.31 -14.92 -22.17
C GLU A 62 13.04 -13.40 -22.06
N THR A 63 12.26 -12.85 -22.99
CA THR A 63 11.82 -11.46 -22.93
C THR A 63 10.81 -11.24 -21.80
N LEU A 64 9.89 -12.17 -21.59
CA LEU A 64 8.94 -12.14 -20.47
C LEU A 64 9.68 -12.15 -19.12
N LYS A 65 10.62 -13.08 -18.94
CA LYS A 65 11.46 -13.15 -17.73
C LYS A 65 12.19 -11.83 -17.45
N ARG A 66 12.82 -11.25 -18.46
CA ARG A 66 13.50 -9.94 -18.34
C ARG A 66 12.54 -8.77 -18.10
N SER A 67 11.28 -8.89 -18.52
CA SER A 67 10.25 -7.86 -18.35
C SER A 67 9.49 -7.98 -17.03
N ARG A 68 9.66 -9.08 -16.28
CA ARG A 68 8.93 -9.37 -15.05
C ARG A 68 8.93 -8.22 -14.05
N LEU A 69 10.11 -7.68 -13.72
CA LEU A 69 10.24 -6.55 -12.81
C LEU A 69 9.45 -5.34 -13.30
N ALA A 70 9.62 -4.99 -14.59
CA ALA A 70 8.93 -3.85 -15.20
C ALA A 70 7.40 -4.03 -15.19
N MET A 71 6.90 -5.23 -15.48
CA MET A 71 5.46 -5.52 -15.47
C MET A 71 4.87 -5.42 -14.06
N VAL A 72 5.54 -6.01 -13.07
CA VAL A 72 5.11 -5.95 -11.66
C VAL A 72 5.19 -4.51 -11.13
N ARG A 73 6.27 -3.78 -11.44
CA ARG A 73 6.43 -2.37 -11.08
C ARG A 73 5.33 -1.51 -11.69
N PHE A 74 4.99 -1.70 -12.96
CA PHE A 74 3.89 -0.98 -13.60
C PHE A 74 2.55 -1.23 -12.93
N VAL A 75 2.24 -2.47 -12.56
CA VAL A 75 1.01 -2.79 -11.82
C VAL A 75 0.98 -2.10 -10.47
N LEU A 76 2.05 -2.19 -9.70
CA LEU A 76 2.10 -1.70 -8.32
C LEU A 76 2.21 -0.17 -8.24
N GLN A 77 3.06 0.42 -9.07
CA GLN A 77 3.13 1.87 -9.23
C GLN A 77 1.85 2.41 -9.85
N GLY A 78 1.30 1.74 -10.86
CA GLY A 78 0.02 2.09 -11.47
C GLY A 78 -1.10 2.08 -10.44
N TYR A 79 -1.15 1.05 -9.59
CA TYR A 79 -2.10 1.00 -8.47
C TYR A 79 -1.98 2.28 -7.65
N LEU A 80 -0.80 2.59 -7.11
CA LEU A 80 -0.58 3.75 -6.22
C LEU A 80 -0.84 5.11 -6.91
N CYS A 81 -0.27 5.31 -8.10
CA CYS A 81 -0.12 6.62 -8.73
C CYS A 81 -1.30 7.01 -9.63
N VAL A 82 -1.94 6.06 -10.32
CA VAL A 82 -2.95 6.37 -11.37
C VAL A 82 -4.24 6.92 -10.75
N LEU A 83 -4.77 7.97 -11.37
CA LEU A 83 -5.97 8.69 -10.96
C LEU A 83 -7.21 8.22 -11.72
N ASP A 84 -7.05 7.87 -12.99
CA ASP A 84 -8.09 7.38 -13.89
C ASP A 84 -7.55 6.22 -14.70
N TYR A 85 -7.88 4.99 -14.29
CA TYR A 85 -7.34 3.77 -14.90
C TYR A 85 -7.78 3.60 -16.36
N ALA A 86 -9.03 3.96 -16.68
CA ALA A 86 -9.56 3.78 -18.03
C ALA A 86 -8.79 4.65 -19.01
N LYS A 87 -8.66 5.95 -18.75
CA LYS A 87 -7.86 6.85 -19.60
C LYS A 87 -6.38 6.50 -19.59
N ALA A 88 -5.83 6.10 -18.44
CA ALA A 88 -4.43 5.71 -18.35
C ALA A 88 -4.11 4.53 -19.29
N SER A 89 -4.97 3.51 -19.32
CA SER A 89 -4.79 2.38 -20.23
C SER A 89 -4.86 2.79 -21.70
N GLU A 90 -5.80 3.66 -22.08
CA GLU A 90 -5.94 4.14 -23.45
C GLU A 90 -4.68 4.86 -23.92
N ILE A 91 -4.17 5.78 -23.11
CA ILE A 91 -2.97 6.55 -23.39
C ILE A 91 -1.73 5.65 -23.40
N ALA A 92 -1.60 4.72 -22.45
CA ALA A 92 -0.47 3.80 -22.40
C ALA A 92 -0.45 2.84 -23.60
N ILE A 93 -1.61 2.32 -24.02
CA ILE A 93 -1.73 1.45 -25.22
C ILE A 93 -1.41 2.23 -26.49
N LYS A 94 -1.81 3.52 -26.57
CA LYS A 94 -1.39 4.39 -27.68
C LYS A 94 0.13 4.56 -27.71
N ALA A 95 0.73 4.88 -26.57
CA ALA A 95 2.18 5.01 -26.44
C ALA A 95 2.92 3.71 -26.83
N LEU A 96 2.41 2.54 -26.44
CA LEU A 96 2.98 1.25 -26.85
C LEU A 96 3.00 1.05 -28.37
N LYS A 97 1.96 1.48 -29.07
CA LYS A 97 1.92 1.39 -30.55
C LYS A 97 2.97 2.29 -31.19
N ASP A 98 3.20 3.46 -30.62
CA ASP A 98 4.22 4.42 -31.09
C ASP A 98 5.65 3.94 -30.76
N MET A 99 5.82 3.16 -29.70
CA MET A 99 7.11 2.63 -29.22
C MET A 99 7.47 1.23 -29.73
N LYS A 100 6.68 0.64 -30.64
CA LYS A 100 6.71 -0.79 -30.97
C LYS A 100 8.10 -1.36 -31.32
N ASP A 101 9.00 -0.54 -31.86
CA ASP A 101 10.34 -0.96 -32.31
C ASP A 101 11.47 -0.52 -31.36
N ALA A 102 11.16 0.11 -30.21
CA ALA A 102 12.16 0.76 -29.36
C ALA A 102 12.88 -0.21 -28.39
N SER A 103 12.18 -1.23 -27.88
CA SER A 103 12.75 -2.21 -26.93
C SER A 103 11.96 -3.51 -26.95
N PRO A 104 12.62 -4.68 -26.85
CA PRO A 104 11.93 -5.94 -26.69
C PRO A 104 11.25 -6.10 -25.31
N SER A 105 11.74 -5.41 -24.27
CA SER A 105 11.22 -5.52 -22.90
C SER A 105 10.05 -4.58 -22.63
N PHE A 106 9.22 -4.90 -21.63
CA PHE A 106 8.08 -4.07 -21.26
C PHE A 106 8.54 -2.66 -20.79
N PRO A 107 8.08 -1.57 -21.43
CA PRO A 107 8.63 -0.22 -21.24
C PRO A 107 7.91 0.55 -20.12
N ASP A 108 7.81 -0.03 -18.93
CA ASP A 108 7.02 0.50 -17.81
C ASP A 108 7.34 1.96 -17.42
N GLN A 109 8.62 2.32 -17.33
CA GLN A 109 9.05 3.68 -16.97
C GLN A 109 8.59 4.72 -18.00
N ALA A 110 8.70 4.40 -19.30
CA ALA A 110 8.25 5.27 -20.36
C ALA A 110 6.71 5.43 -20.32
N LEU A 111 5.98 4.35 -20.03
CA LEU A 111 4.53 4.41 -19.88
C LEU A 111 4.14 5.28 -18.68
N MET A 112 4.75 5.07 -17.52
CA MET A 112 4.47 5.89 -16.33
C MET A 112 4.81 7.37 -16.56
N ALA A 113 5.93 7.67 -17.24
CA ALA A 113 6.28 9.04 -17.59
C ALA A 113 5.22 9.72 -18.47
N VAL A 114 4.66 9.00 -19.45
CA VAL A 114 3.56 9.51 -20.29
C VAL A 114 2.32 9.79 -19.44
N LEU A 115 2.01 8.96 -18.43
CA LEU A 115 0.83 9.17 -17.58
C LEU A 115 0.98 10.35 -16.62
N VAL A 116 2.21 10.61 -16.17
CA VAL A 116 2.57 11.74 -15.29
C VAL A 116 2.64 13.06 -16.05
N ASP A 117 2.94 13.04 -17.35
CA ASP A 117 3.08 14.25 -18.19
C ASP A 117 1.96 15.26 -17.98
N ASP A 118 2.32 16.54 -17.93
CA ASP A 118 1.44 17.66 -17.63
C ASP A 118 0.22 17.78 -18.55
N LYS A 119 0.29 17.25 -19.78
CA LYS A 119 -0.84 17.26 -20.72
C LYS A 119 -1.90 16.22 -20.34
N ASN A 120 -1.48 15.13 -19.70
CA ASN A 120 -2.34 14.00 -19.35
C ASN A 120 -2.80 14.09 -17.88
N ARG A 121 -1.85 14.29 -16.95
CA ARG A 121 -2.07 14.31 -15.49
C ARG A 121 -2.95 13.15 -15.03
N LEU A 122 -2.66 11.95 -15.53
CA LEU A 122 -3.40 10.72 -15.22
C LEU A 122 -2.77 9.94 -14.08
N ALA A 123 -1.58 10.30 -13.63
CA ALA A 123 -0.89 9.73 -12.50
C ALA A 123 -0.10 10.79 -11.72
N TYR A 124 0.03 10.60 -10.41
CA TYR A 124 1.02 11.35 -9.63
C TYR A 124 2.44 10.85 -9.95
N PRO A 125 3.45 11.73 -10.01
CA PRO A 125 4.85 11.30 -10.02
C PRO A 125 5.15 10.49 -8.75
N LEU A 126 5.98 9.45 -8.88
CA LEU A 126 6.47 8.69 -7.73
C LEU A 126 7.77 9.32 -7.21
N PRO A 127 7.76 10.11 -6.12
CA PRO A 127 8.97 10.68 -5.55
C PRO A 127 9.88 9.60 -4.99
N SER A 128 11.18 9.87 -4.88
CA SER A 128 12.05 8.99 -4.11
C SER A 128 11.78 9.16 -2.60
N PRO A 129 12.14 8.19 -1.76
CA PRO A 129 12.07 8.37 -0.31
C PRO A 129 12.84 9.60 0.17
N ALA A 130 13.99 9.90 -0.43
CA ALA A 130 14.77 11.10 -0.11
C ALA A 130 13.96 12.39 -0.37
N MET A 131 13.29 12.49 -1.52
CA MET A 131 12.43 13.64 -1.83
C MET A 131 11.27 13.80 -0.83
N LEU A 132 10.66 12.69 -0.40
CA LEU A 132 9.60 12.75 0.62
C LEU A 132 10.12 13.16 1.99
N SER A 133 11.33 12.72 2.38
CA SER A 133 11.97 13.12 3.64
C SER A 133 12.40 14.58 3.67
N GLU A 134 12.68 15.19 2.51
CA GLU A 134 13.01 16.62 2.40
C GLU A 134 11.79 17.54 2.57
N ILE A 135 10.57 17.01 2.39
CA ILE A 135 9.34 17.76 2.65
C ILE A 135 9.10 17.78 4.16
N GLU A 136 9.39 18.93 4.76
CA GLU A 136 9.19 19.20 6.18
C GLU A 136 7.80 18.72 6.64
N ASP A 137 7.79 18.00 7.76
CA ASP A 137 6.62 17.49 8.45
C ASP A 137 5.69 16.54 7.68
N LEU A 138 6.07 16.05 6.49
CA LEU A 138 5.26 15.13 5.70
C LEU A 138 5.34 13.68 6.21
N THR A 139 6.56 13.17 6.33
CA THR A 139 6.82 11.74 6.64
C THR A 139 6.97 11.48 8.13
N VAL A 140 7.45 12.47 8.89
CA VAL A 140 7.69 12.42 10.32
C VAL A 140 7.15 13.71 10.94
N SER A 141 6.53 13.61 12.11
CA SER A 141 6.06 14.78 12.85
C SER A 141 7.19 15.58 13.51
N PRO A 142 6.99 16.90 13.71
CA PRO A 142 7.88 17.70 14.54
C PRO A 142 8.06 17.08 15.92
N LYS A 143 9.28 17.16 16.46
CA LYS A 143 9.60 16.70 17.83
C LYS A 143 8.70 17.34 18.89
N GLU A 144 8.43 18.62 18.72
CA GLU A 144 7.57 19.41 19.61
C GLU A 144 6.20 19.60 18.94
N THR A 145 5.36 18.58 18.98
CA THR A 145 3.96 18.65 18.51
C THR A 145 3.03 18.67 19.71
N ASN A 146 2.14 19.67 19.79
CA ASN A 146 1.11 19.75 20.81
C ASN A 146 -0.18 19.02 20.35
N GLY A 147 -0.12 17.69 20.28
CA GLY A 147 -1.27 16.84 19.93
C GLY A 147 -1.08 15.98 18.68
N LEU A 148 -2.15 15.31 18.25
CA LEU A 148 -2.14 14.38 17.12
C LEU A 148 -2.42 15.10 15.82
N ARG A 149 -1.52 14.94 14.86
CA ARG A 149 -1.65 15.49 13.51
C ARG A 149 -2.47 14.53 12.65
N GLY A 150 -3.55 15.06 12.06
CA GLY A 150 -4.39 14.34 11.11
C GLY A 150 -4.06 14.72 9.67
N TRP A 151 -5.10 14.83 8.85
CA TRP A 151 -4.99 14.99 7.40
C TRP A 151 -4.34 16.29 6.96
N THR A 152 -4.33 17.31 7.84
CA THR A 152 -3.75 18.62 7.53
C THR A 152 -2.26 18.53 7.18
N ARG A 153 -1.55 17.47 7.62
CA ARG A 153 -0.15 17.20 7.24
C ARG A 153 0.09 17.04 5.74
N PHE A 154 -0.95 16.74 4.96
CA PHE A 154 -0.86 16.53 3.51
C PHE A 154 -1.29 17.78 2.71
N SER A 155 -1.44 18.93 3.37
CA SER A 155 -1.95 20.17 2.78
C SER A 155 -0.85 21.22 2.64
N PHE A 156 -0.31 21.35 1.43
CA PHE A 156 0.71 22.31 0.99
C PHE A 156 0.12 23.26 -0.08
N LYS A 157 -0.96 23.97 0.27
CA LYS A 157 -1.79 24.73 -0.67
C LYS A 157 -1.01 25.77 -1.50
N ASP A 158 0.04 26.32 -0.93
CA ASP A 158 0.85 27.37 -1.55
C ASP A 158 2.09 26.81 -2.28
N GLU A 159 2.27 25.49 -2.30
CA GLU A 159 3.44 24.81 -2.89
C GLU A 159 2.99 23.62 -3.78
N PRO A 160 2.51 23.88 -5.01
CA PRO A 160 1.95 22.85 -5.89
C PRO A 160 2.88 21.64 -6.12
N ASP A 161 4.18 21.90 -6.23
CA ASP A 161 5.20 20.86 -6.43
C ASP A 161 5.28 19.90 -5.23
N LYS A 162 5.11 20.41 -4.00
CA LYS A 162 5.01 19.58 -2.80
C LYS A 162 3.64 18.93 -2.66
N GLN A 163 2.58 19.64 -3.04
CA GLN A 163 1.20 19.16 -2.92
C GLN A 163 0.98 17.84 -3.68
N GLN A 164 1.55 17.69 -4.88
CA GLN A 164 1.44 16.42 -5.63
C GLN A 164 2.10 15.24 -4.90
N TYR A 165 3.26 15.45 -4.27
CA TYR A 165 3.96 14.42 -3.50
C TYR A 165 3.22 14.12 -2.20
N ALA A 166 2.67 15.15 -1.55
CA ALA A 166 1.84 14.99 -0.37
C ALA A 166 0.55 14.21 -0.68
N GLU A 167 -0.12 14.45 -1.80
CA GLU A 167 -1.29 13.68 -2.22
C GLU A 167 -0.95 12.23 -2.55
N LEU A 168 0.18 11.96 -3.19
CA LEU A 168 0.64 10.59 -3.39
C LEU A 168 0.96 9.91 -2.05
N TYR A 169 1.69 10.56 -1.14
CA TYR A 169 2.02 9.98 0.15
C TYR A 169 0.77 9.80 1.03
N LYS A 170 -0.25 10.66 0.87
CA LYS A 170 -1.56 10.47 1.48
C LYS A 170 -2.28 9.23 0.95
N ARG A 171 -2.19 8.95 -0.36
CA ARG A 171 -2.69 7.70 -0.95
C ARG A 171 -1.92 6.48 -0.46
N TRP A 172 -0.62 6.61 -0.23
CA TRP A 172 0.18 5.58 0.43
C TRP A 172 -0.31 5.34 1.86
N TRP A 173 -0.49 6.42 2.61
CA TRP A 173 -0.94 6.39 4.01
C TRP A 173 -2.28 5.70 4.18
N ASN A 174 -3.30 6.13 3.42
CA ASN A 174 -4.61 5.49 3.41
C ASN A 174 -5.41 5.86 2.14
N ARG A 175 -5.30 5.00 1.13
CA ARG A 175 -6.03 5.15 -0.13
C ARG A 175 -7.54 5.00 -0.01
N THR A 176 -8.01 4.05 0.80
CA THR A 176 -9.41 3.60 0.82
C THR A 176 -10.27 4.39 1.80
N GLY A 177 -9.64 5.18 2.68
CA GLY A 177 -10.28 5.79 3.84
C GLY A 177 -10.71 4.76 4.89
N ARG A 178 -10.22 3.52 4.80
CA ARG A 178 -10.57 2.38 5.69
C ARG A 178 -9.29 1.70 6.17
N HIS A 179 -9.43 0.65 6.98
CA HIS A 179 -8.29 -0.17 7.42
C HIS A 179 -7.80 -1.16 6.36
N THR A 180 -8.47 -1.28 5.21
CA THR A 180 -8.08 -2.16 4.11
C THR A 180 -6.97 -1.52 3.27
N HIS A 181 -5.79 -2.15 3.21
CA HIS A 181 -4.63 -1.68 2.44
C HIS A 181 -4.07 -2.78 1.53
N PRO A 182 -4.64 -2.98 0.32
CA PRO A 182 -4.25 -4.08 -0.56
C PRO A 182 -2.75 -4.16 -0.90
N LEU A 183 -2.02 -3.03 -0.88
CA LEU A 183 -0.56 -3.03 -1.10
C LEU A 183 0.20 -3.85 -0.06
N LEU A 184 -0.35 -4.04 1.14
CA LEU A 184 0.25 -4.89 2.16
C LEU A 184 0.33 -6.36 1.73
N LEU A 185 -0.57 -6.83 0.85
CA LEU A 185 -0.50 -8.19 0.31
C LEU A 185 0.79 -8.43 -0.48
N TRP A 186 1.32 -7.40 -1.12
CA TRP A 186 2.61 -7.47 -1.81
C TRP A 186 3.80 -7.10 -0.92
N LEU A 187 3.65 -6.13 -0.02
CA LEU A 187 4.71 -5.78 0.94
C LEU A 187 5.05 -6.97 1.87
N GLN A 188 4.04 -7.73 2.27
CA GLN A 188 4.13 -8.94 3.09
C GLN A 188 4.09 -10.22 2.24
N ARG A 189 4.48 -10.14 0.96
CA ARG A 189 4.35 -11.24 -0.02
C ARG A 189 4.91 -12.59 0.43
N GLU A 190 6.02 -12.61 1.17
CA GLU A 190 6.57 -13.86 1.74
C GLU A 190 5.55 -14.53 2.67
N TYR A 191 5.00 -13.79 3.64
CA TYR A 191 3.98 -14.29 4.56
C TYR A 191 2.71 -14.70 3.83
N VAL A 192 2.24 -13.86 2.89
CA VAL A 192 1.02 -14.13 2.12
C VAL A 192 1.17 -15.39 1.28
N PHE A 193 2.32 -15.57 0.63
CA PHE A 193 2.60 -16.76 -0.17
C PHE A 193 2.72 -18.01 0.72
N ASP A 194 3.52 -17.95 1.79
CA ASP A 194 3.75 -19.10 2.67
C ASP A 194 2.46 -19.58 3.36
N LYS A 195 1.54 -18.66 3.67
CA LYS A 195 0.29 -18.96 4.38
C LYS A 195 -0.87 -19.31 3.46
N PHE A 196 -1.06 -18.57 2.37
CA PHE A 196 -2.35 -18.54 1.67
C PHE A 196 -2.28 -18.91 0.19
N GLU A 197 -1.11 -19.22 -0.38
CA GLU A 197 -0.99 -19.42 -1.83
C GLU A 197 -1.87 -20.58 -2.36
N GLU A 198 -2.09 -21.62 -1.56
CA GLU A 198 -2.93 -22.76 -1.94
C GLU A 198 -4.38 -22.63 -1.41
N GLU A 199 -4.68 -21.55 -0.67
CA GLU A 199 -6.00 -21.30 -0.12
C GLU A 199 -6.80 -20.37 -1.04
N PRO A 200 -7.90 -20.85 -1.65
CA PRO A 200 -8.70 -20.02 -2.54
C PRO A 200 -9.48 -18.95 -1.75
N ALA A 201 -9.66 -17.78 -2.35
CA ALA A 201 -10.69 -16.84 -1.88
C ALA A 201 -12.08 -17.45 -2.12
N LEU A 202 -12.93 -17.45 -1.09
CA LEU A 202 -14.26 -18.06 -1.11
C LEU A 202 -15.33 -16.97 -1.25
N ALA A 203 -15.42 -16.39 -2.45
CA ALA A 203 -16.38 -15.33 -2.75
C ALA A 203 -17.82 -15.74 -2.35
N GLY A 204 -18.52 -14.88 -1.61
CA GLY A 204 -19.91 -15.11 -1.18
C GLY A 204 -20.07 -15.94 0.10
N MET A 205 -18.99 -16.21 0.85
CA MET A 205 -19.04 -16.71 2.22
C MET A 205 -18.81 -15.57 3.22
N ASP A 206 -19.20 -15.77 4.49
CA ASP A 206 -18.96 -14.78 5.56
C ASP A 206 -17.46 -14.44 5.70
N GLU A 207 -16.58 -15.37 5.31
CA GLU A 207 -15.13 -15.19 5.19
C GLU A 207 -14.71 -15.34 3.73
N GLU A 208 -14.70 -14.23 2.99
CA GLU A 208 -14.37 -14.23 1.56
C GLU A 208 -12.87 -14.48 1.30
N THR A 209 -12.00 -14.17 2.28
CA THR A 209 -10.54 -14.33 2.20
C THR A 209 -10.00 -15.05 3.44
N PRO A 210 -8.88 -15.80 3.33
CA PRO A 210 -8.26 -16.49 4.47
C PRO A 210 -7.47 -15.56 5.42
N PHE A 211 -7.46 -14.25 5.12
CA PHE A 211 -6.73 -13.24 5.85
C PHE A 211 -7.63 -12.03 6.14
N ASP A 212 -7.22 -11.28 7.16
CA ASP A 212 -7.74 -9.98 7.54
C ASP A 212 -6.68 -8.89 7.37
N PHE A 213 -7.14 -7.66 7.18
CA PHE A 213 -6.33 -6.46 7.43
C PHE A 213 -6.59 -6.01 8.86
N ASP A 214 -5.66 -6.26 9.77
CA ASP A 214 -5.83 -5.95 11.19
C ASP A 214 -4.86 -4.87 11.69
N HIS A 215 -5.25 -4.23 12.78
CA HIS A 215 -4.46 -3.23 13.49
C HIS A 215 -3.39 -3.90 14.36
N ILE A 216 -2.14 -3.45 14.21
CA ILE A 216 -1.03 -3.87 15.09
C ILE A 216 -1.39 -3.57 16.56
N LEU A 217 -1.79 -2.33 16.85
CA LEU A 217 -2.40 -1.91 18.12
C LEU A 217 -3.94 -2.01 17.99
N PRO A 218 -4.59 -2.95 18.71
CA PRO A 218 -5.99 -3.27 18.48
C PRO A 218 -6.94 -2.06 18.50
N SER A 219 -7.90 -2.04 17.57
CA SER A 219 -8.90 -0.96 17.49
C SER A 219 -9.66 -0.72 18.79
N ALA A 220 -9.95 -1.76 19.57
CA ALA A 220 -10.61 -1.65 20.87
C ALA A 220 -9.82 -0.84 21.92
N GLN A 221 -8.56 -0.52 21.66
CA GLN A 221 -7.71 0.28 22.55
C GLN A 221 -7.73 1.77 22.21
N TRP A 222 -8.03 2.17 20.97
CA TRP A 222 -7.98 3.57 20.52
C TRP A 222 -9.25 4.07 19.82
N ALA A 223 -10.02 3.19 19.18
CA ALA A 223 -11.25 3.50 18.46
C ALA A 223 -12.48 3.27 19.34
N ASN A 224 -13.49 4.13 19.20
CA ASN A 224 -14.82 3.98 19.80
C ASN A 224 -14.83 3.72 21.32
N TRP A 225 -13.73 4.04 22.02
CA TRP A 225 -13.64 3.92 23.46
C TRP A 225 -14.38 5.08 24.13
N THR A 226 -15.53 4.77 24.72
CA THR A 226 -16.44 5.73 25.36
C THR A 226 -16.25 5.81 26.88
N GLY A 227 -15.13 5.29 27.42
CA GLY A 227 -14.91 5.09 28.86
C GLY A 227 -15.37 6.23 29.78
N ASN A 228 -15.70 5.89 31.04
CA ASN A 228 -16.25 6.78 32.07
C ASN A 228 -15.37 8.04 32.30
N GLY A 229 -15.75 9.17 31.70
CA GLY A 229 -15.38 10.55 32.05
C GLY A 229 -13.90 10.87 32.30
N GLY A 230 -13.21 11.48 31.33
CA GLY A 230 -11.88 12.10 31.50
C GLY A 230 -11.11 12.33 30.19
N ASN A 231 -10.08 13.17 30.21
CA ASN A 231 -9.15 13.46 29.09
C ASN A 231 -8.12 12.33 28.91
N ASN A 232 -8.57 11.09 28.77
CA ASN A 232 -7.70 9.90 28.71
C ASN A 232 -8.03 8.97 27.54
N ARG A 233 -8.75 9.46 26.54
CA ARG A 233 -9.06 8.76 25.30
C ARG A 233 -8.11 9.26 24.21
N PHE A 234 -7.79 8.42 23.25
CA PHE A 234 -6.92 8.81 22.12
C PHE A 234 -7.46 10.03 21.35
N ILE A 235 -8.79 10.19 21.27
CA ILE A 235 -9.45 11.35 20.64
C ILE A 235 -9.32 12.66 21.43
N ASP A 236 -8.91 12.61 22.69
CA ASP A 236 -8.78 13.80 23.56
C ASP A 236 -7.47 14.58 23.33
N PHE A 237 -6.66 14.18 22.34
CA PHE A 237 -5.38 14.80 21.99
C PHE A 237 -5.38 15.41 20.58
N PRO A 238 -6.31 16.33 20.24
CA PRO A 238 -6.25 17.02 18.95
C PRO A 238 -4.97 17.86 18.84
N LEU A 239 -4.55 18.16 17.62
CA LEU A 239 -3.50 19.14 17.39
C LEU A 239 -3.99 20.53 17.79
N GLU A 240 -3.24 21.21 18.64
CA GLU A 240 -3.56 22.56 19.13
C GLU A 240 -2.40 23.54 18.88
N ASP A 241 -2.73 24.82 18.73
CA ASP A 241 -1.75 25.91 18.80
C ASP A 241 -1.36 26.27 20.25
N ALA A 242 -0.52 27.29 20.41
CA ALA A 242 -0.06 27.76 21.72
C ALA A 242 -1.19 28.30 22.60
N GLU A 243 -2.28 28.77 21.98
CA GLU A 243 -3.48 29.30 22.61
C GLU A 243 -4.55 28.23 22.90
N LYS A 244 -4.24 26.94 22.67
CA LYS A 244 -5.16 25.78 22.82
C LYS A 244 -6.34 25.79 21.84
N LYS A 245 -6.19 26.44 20.69
CA LYS A 245 -7.16 26.33 19.62
C LYS A 245 -6.86 25.06 18.82
N VAL A 246 -7.88 24.24 18.62
CA VAL A 246 -7.80 23.04 17.78
C VAL A 246 -7.51 23.42 16.33
N LEU A 247 -6.39 22.91 15.82
CA LEU A 247 -5.94 23.02 14.42
C LEU A 247 -6.37 21.80 13.60
N ASP A 248 -6.37 20.61 14.20
CA ASP A 248 -6.75 19.35 13.56
C ASP A 248 -7.24 18.34 14.62
N ASP A 249 -8.47 17.85 14.48
CA ASP A 249 -9.09 16.84 15.35
C ASP A 249 -9.19 15.46 14.67
N SER A 250 -8.68 15.33 13.45
CA SER A 250 -8.81 14.12 12.64
C SER A 250 -7.72 13.08 12.86
N GLY A 251 -6.66 13.44 13.60
CA GLY A 251 -5.52 12.59 13.95
C GLY A 251 -5.88 11.15 14.33
N PRO A 252 -6.80 10.93 15.29
CA PRO A 252 -7.12 9.58 15.76
C PRO A 252 -7.55 8.61 14.66
N GLY A 253 -8.44 9.06 13.76
CA GLY A 253 -8.96 8.22 12.67
C GLY A 253 -7.90 7.94 11.60
N TYR A 254 -7.06 8.92 11.28
CA TYR A 254 -6.06 8.78 10.23
C TYR A 254 -4.81 8.03 10.67
N ILE A 255 -4.34 8.24 11.90
CA ILE A 255 -3.24 7.45 12.49
C ILE A 255 -3.70 6.01 12.66
N GLY A 256 -4.89 5.81 13.26
CA GLY A 256 -5.42 4.48 13.52
C GLY A 256 -5.68 3.65 12.28
N ASN A 257 -5.99 4.24 11.12
CA ASN A 257 -6.21 3.51 9.87
C ASN A 257 -5.06 3.64 8.85
N SER A 258 -3.88 4.10 9.27
CA SER A 258 -2.70 4.21 8.41
C SER A 258 -2.18 2.83 7.99
N ILE A 259 -1.63 2.71 6.78
CA ILE A 259 -0.86 1.53 6.36
C ILE A 259 0.25 1.19 7.37
N GLY A 260 0.83 2.19 8.02
CA GLY A 260 1.83 2.04 9.07
C GLY A 260 1.31 1.34 10.33
N HIS A 261 0.00 1.29 10.52
CA HIS A 261 -0.64 0.62 11.64
C HIS A 261 -1.30 -0.72 11.28
N ILE A 262 -1.46 -1.01 9.99
CA ILE A 262 -2.15 -2.21 9.51
C ILE A 262 -1.15 -3.27 9.05
N HIS A 263 -1.51 -4.54 9.25
CA HIS A 263 -0.88 -5.67 8.60
C HIS A 263 -1.90 -6.67 8.05
N VAL A 264 -1.46 -7.51 7.13
CA VAL A 264 -2.16 -8.73 6.73
C VAL A 264 -1.85 -9.81 7.75
N LEU A 265 -2.90 -10.48 8.22
CA LEU A 265 -2.84 -11.55 9.21
C LEU A 265 -3.85 -12.64 8.85
N ASP A 266 -3.50 -13.89 9.10
CA ASP A 266 -4.42 -15.03 9.01
C ASP A 266 -5.64 -14.79 9.90
N SER A 267 -6.86 -15.01 9.39
CA SER A 267 -8.08 -14.69 10.11
C SER A 267 -8.26 -15.52 11.40
N SER A 268 -7.66 -16.71 11.48
CA SER A 268 -7.62 -17.51 12.71
C SER A 268 -6.59 -16.99 13.70
N GLU A 269 -5.41 -16.56 13.23
CA GLU A 269 -4.41 -15.88 14.06
C GLU A 269 -4.99 -14.59 14.67
N ASN A 270 -5.66 -13.78 13.85
CA ASN A 270 -6.33 -12.54 14.27
C ASN A 270 -7.32 -12.79 15.42
N ARG A 271 -8.21 -13.77 15.24
CA ARG A 271 -9.18 -14.16 16.27
C ARG A 271 -8.53 -14.68 17.54
N SER A 272 -7.44 -15.41 17.41
CA SER A 272 -6.69 -15.92 18.56
C SER A 272 -6.03 -14.80 19.36
N TRP A 273 -5.62 -13.71 18.71
CA TRP A 273 -4.96 -12.59 19.37
C TRP A 273 -5.97 -11.63 20.00
N GLY A 274 -7.12 -11.41 19.37
CA GLY A 274 -8.15 -10.50 19.86
C GLY A 274 -7.58 -9.13 20.23
N ASP A 275 -7.90 -8.65 21.43
CA ASP A 275 -7.45 -7.35 21.94
C ASP A 275 -6.07 -7.38 22.63
N ALA A 276 -5.26 -8.43 22.42
CA ALA A 276 -3.93 -8.57 23.01
C ALA A 276 -3.07 -7.32 22.77
N SER A 277 -2.28 -6.95 23.77
CA SER A 277 -1.44 -5.77 23.69
C SER A 277 -0.35 -5.92 22.62
N VAL A 278 0.16 -4.82 22.09
CA VAL A 278 1.28 -4.88 21.13
C VAL A 278 2.49 -5.54 21.78
N HIS A 279 2.71 -5.32 23.07
CA HIS A 279 3.71 -6.00 23.88
C HIS A 279 3.61 -7.52 23.72
N ASP A 280 2.43 -8.09 23.99
CA ASP A 280 2.20 -9.54 23.91
C ASP A 280 2.34 -10.05 22.46
N LYS A 281 1.81 -9.31 21.48
CA LYS A 281 1.91 -9.66 20.05
C LYS A 281 3.36 -9.72 19.59
N LEU A 282 4.24 -8.82 20.06
CA LEU A 282 5.64 -8.75 19.66
C LEU A 282 6.51 -9.86 20.29
N GLU A 283 6.06 -10.53 21.35
CA GLU A 283 6.72 -11.71 21.90
C GLU A 283 6.48 -12.98 21.06
N ILE A 284 5.42 -12.98 20.23
CA ILE A 284 5.11 -14.09 19.35
C ILE A 284 6.16 -14.15 18.22
N LYS A 285 6.70 -15.36 18.01
CA LYS A 285 7.76 -15.60 17.03
C LYS A 285 7.36 -15.09 15.64
N ASN A 286 8.28 -14.36 15.00
CA ASN A 286 8.17 -13.82 13.65
C ASN A 286 7.08 -12.76 13.42
N VAL A 287 6.27 -12.35 14.42
CA VAL A 287 5.23 -11.33 14.22
C VAL A 287 5.82 -10.01 13.74
N ALA A 288 6.92 -9.55 14.35
CA ALA A 288 7.61 -8.34 13.90
C ALA A 288 8.08 -8.46 12.44
N LYS A 289 8.63 -9.61 12.03
CA LYS A 289 9.03 -9.86 10.64
C LYS A 289 7.82 -9.79 9.70
N HIS A 290 6.77 -10.55 10.00
CA HIS A 290 5.58 -10.62 9.14
C HIS A 290 4.89 -9.27 9.04
N ALA A 291 4.79 -8.54 10.15
CA ALA A 291 4.23 -7.20 10.19
C ALA A 291 5.17 -6.12 9.65
N LEU A 292 6.38 -6.44 9.17
CA LEU A 292 7.36 -5.46 8.70
C LEU A 292 7.71 -4.38 9.74
N ILE A 293 7.79 -4.78 11.02
CA ILE A 293 8.24 -3.93 12.12
C ILE A 293 9.76 -4.07 12.21
N ALA A 294 10.47 -2.98 11.95
CA ALA A 294 11.93 -2.95 12.06
C ALA A 294 12.37 -2.98 13.54
N ASP A 295 13.60 -3.45 13.79
CA ASP A 295 14.10 -3.59 15.17
C ASP A 295 14.16 -2.26 15.92
N ASP A 296 14.49 -1.17 15.22
CA ASP A 296 14.55 0.20 15.75
C ASP A 296 13.16 0.81 16.03
N GLN A 297 12.08 0.16 15.60
CA GLN A 297 10.70 0.57 15.87
C GLN A 297 10.10 -0.11 17.12
N LYS A 298 10.72 -1.20 17.60
CA LYS A 298 10.15 -2.02 18.68
C LYS A 298 9.91 -1.21 19.95
N ASP A 299 10.89 -0.41 20.39
CA ASP A 299 10.76 0.38 21.62
C ASP A 299 9.60 1.39 21.54
N ASN A 300 9.37 1.99 20.37
CA ASN A 300 8.24 2.92 20.17
C ASN A 300 6.89 2.18 20.15
N TRP A 301 6.83 0.97 19.59
CA TRP A 301 5.65 0.11 19.69
C TRP A 301 5.36 -0.30 21.14
N MET A 302 6.38 -0.61 21.92
CA MET A 302 6.23 -0.91 23.35
C MET A 302 5.71 0.30 24.13
N ALA A 303 6.25 1.49 23.85
CA ALA A 303 5.76 2.74 24.43
C ALA A 303 4.30 3.05 24.04
N ALA A 304 3.90 2.74 22.80
CA ALA A 304 2.54 2.89 22.31
C ALA A 304 1.55 1.86 22.90
N SER A 305 2.03 0.68 23.31
CA SER A 305 1.19 -0.44 23.75
C SER A 305 0.36 -0.15 25.01
N GLY A 306 0.81 0.76 25.88
CA GLY A 306 0.15 1.07 27.15
C GLY A 306 0.22 -0.03 28.22
N ALA A 307 0.91 -1.15 27.94
CA ALA A 307 1.12 -2.31 28.82
C ALA A 307 -0.10 -2.64 29.71
N ASP A 308 -0.02 -2.30 31.00
CA ASP A 308 -1.03 -2.62 32.03
C ASP A 308 -2.34 -1.81 31.93
N ALA A 309 -2.36 -0.72 31.14
CA ALA A 309 -3.50 0.16 30.97
C ALA A 309 -3.78 0.43 29.47
N PRO A 310 -4.10 -0.60 28.66
CA PRO A 310 -4.16 -0.50 27.20
C PRO A 310 -5.24 0.47 26.69
N ARG A 311 -6.24 0.82 27.50
CA ARG A 311 -7.31 1.79 27.17
C ARG A 311 -7.12 3.18 27.80
N HIS A 312 -6.01 3.42 28.49
CA HIS A 312 -5.69 4.72 29.06
C HIS A 312 -4.65 5.44 28.19
N TRP A 313 -4.99 6.63 27.72
CA TRP A 313 -4.10 7.44 26.90
C TRP A 313 -3.64 8.68 27.65
N ASP A 314 -2.33 8.91 27.61
CA ASP A 314 -1.72 10.21 27.87
C ASP A 314 -1.09 10.74 26.57
N ILE A 315 -0.70 12.02 26.56
CA ILE A 315 -0.11 12.64 25.38
C ILE A 315 1.18 11.95 24.95
N LYS A 316 1.97 11.42 25.89
CA LYS A 316 3.25 10.75 25.58
C LYS A 316 3.02 9.47 24.81
N ARG A 317 2.07 8.64 25.23
CA ARG A 317 1.65 7.41 24.55
C ARG A 317 1.03 7.74 23.19
N ALA A 318 0.17 8.75 23.12
CA ALA A 318 -0.47 9.18 21.88
C ALA A 318 0.57 9.61 20.82
N LEU A 319 1.56 10.41 21.22
CA LEU A 319 2.66 10.83 20.35
C LEU A 319 3.60 9.67 19.98
N SER A 320 3.85 8.73 20.91
CA SER A 320 4.64 7.52 20.62
C SER A 320 3.95 6.64 19.57
N PHE A 321 2.63 6.51 19.67
CA PHE A 321 1.84 5.78 18.68
C PHE A 321 1.83 6.48 17.33
N GLN A 322 1.65 7.81 17.27
CA GLN A 322 1.80 8.58 16.04
C GLN A 322 3.18 8.36 15.41
N GLN A 323 4.25 8.48 16.19
CA GLN A 323 5.63 8.35 15.73
C GLN A 323 5.90 6.96 15.14
N VAL A 324 5.49 5.89 15.81
CA VAL A 324 5.77 4.54 15.32
C VAL A 324 4.96 4.19 14.07
N VAL A 325 3.73 4.70 13.96
CA VAL A 325 2.91 4.58 12.74
C VAL A 325 3.55 5.32 11.57
N GLU A 326 4.07 6.54 11.80
CA GLU A 326 4.81 7.31 10.79
C GLU A 326 6.07 6.58 10.32
N GLN A 327 6.88 6.09 11.27
CA GLN A 327 8.10 5.34 11.00
C GLN A 327 7.81 4.11 10.13
N ARG A 328 6.81 3.31 10.48
CA ARG A 328 6.46 2.12 9.72
C ARG A 328 5.82 2.46 8.36
N ALA A 329 4.97 3.47 8.29
CA ALA A 329 4.39 3.93 7.02
C ALA A 329 5.49 4.36 6.04
N PHE A 330 6.50 5.09 6.51
CA PHE A 330 7.63 5.50 5.68
C PHE A 330 8.57 4.34 5.34
N ALA A 331 8.90 3.47 6.31
CA ALA A 331 9.74 2.30 6.06
C ALA A 331 9.14 1.34 5.03
N THR A 332 7.83 1.13 5.06
CA THR A 332 7.13 0.33 4.05
C THR A 332 7.13 1.00 2.68
N TYR A 333 7.08 2.34 2.62
CA TYR A 333 7.24 3.08 1.35
C TYR A 333 8.65 2.93 0.78
N GLN A 334 9.68 3.04 1.63
CA GLN A 334 11.07 2.79 1.24
C GLN A 334 11.24 1.40 0.67
N LYS A 335 10.75 0.38 1.39
CA LYS A 335 10.73 -1.01 0.90
C LYS A 335 10.05 -1.14 -0.45
N PHE A 336 8.90 -0.50 -0.65
CA PHE A 336 8.20 -0.50 -1.94
C PHE A 336 9.06 0.08 -3.07
N TYR A 337 9.69 1.23 -2.83
CA TYR A 337 10.51 1.91 -3.82
C TYR A 337 11.78 1.12 -4.17
N GLU A 338 12.43 0.54 -3.16
CA GLU A 338 13.66 -0.24 -3.28
C GLU A 338 13.43 -1.60 -3.92
N ASP A 339 12.45 -2.38 -3.44
CA ASP A 339 12.13 -3.71 -3.98
C ASP A 339 11.69 -3.64 -5.46
N LEU A 340 11.06 -2.54 -5.88
CA LEU A 340 10.68 -2.30 -7.27
C LEU A 340 11.78 -1.63 -8.10
N GLN A 341 12.88 -1.19 -7.48
CA GLN A 341 13.97 -0.48 -8.15
C GLN A 341 13.44 0.74 -8.92
N CYS A 342 12.58 1.54 -8.29
CA CYS A 342 11.92 2.68 -8.95
C CYS A 342 12.87 3.83 -9.31
N GLY A 343 14.09 3.83 -8.77
CA GLY A 343 15.13 4.82 -9.08
C GLY A 343 16.27 4.31 -9.96
N ALA A 344 16.15 3.08 -10.50
CA ALA A 344 17.19 2.42 -11.30
C ALA A 344 17.08 2.71 -12.81
#